data_AF-A0A8X6IH46-F1
#
_entry.id   AF-A0A8X6IH46-F1
#
_cell.length_a   1.000
_cell.length_b   1.000
_cell.length_c   1.000
_cell.angle_alpha   90.00
_cell.angle_beta   90.00
_cell.angle_gamma   90.00
#
_symmetry.space_group_name_H-M   'P 1'
#
loop_
_entity.id
_entity.type
_entity.pdbx_description
1 polymer ?
#
loop_
_entity_poly.entity_id
_entity_poly.type
_entity_poly.pdbx_seq_one_letter_code
_entity_poly.pdbx_strand_id
1 'polypeptide(L)'
;MGNALEIFCDVSRVKVRPYVPEEHRFEVFRSLHNPSHPGIHAAERLILDCFIWPSMLKDITKWTRCCIACQQSKVMRHIVSPIQPFAPAIERFQPVHVDLVGPFPPSDFFIR
;
A
#
# COMPACT_ATOMS: atom_id res chain seq x y z
N MET A 1 21.23 -24.26 34.98
CA MET A 1 20.92 -22.89 35.48
C MET A 1 20.67 -22.04 34.26
N GLY A 2 19.41 -21.83 33.88
CA GLY A 2 19.07 -21.01 32.72
C GLY A 2 19.28 -19.54 33.07
N ASN A 3 20.07 -18.83 32.27
CA ASN A 3 20.13 -17.36 32.35
C ASN A 3 18.71 -16.84 32.13
N ALA A 4 18.10 -16.28 33.18
CA ALA A 4 16.86 -15.54 33.05
C ALA A 4 17.19 -14.29 32.21
N LEU A 5 16.86 -14.34 30.92
CA LEU A 5 16.90 -13.17 30.05
C LEU A 5 15.83 -12.21 30.57
N GLU A 6 16.27 -11.11 31.17
CA GLU A 6 15.39 -10.02 31.57
C GLU A 6 14.89 -9.30 30.31
N ILE A 7 13.58 -9.36 30.08
CA ILE A 7 12.92 -8.68 28.96
C ILE A 7 12.21 -7.45 29.51
N PHE A 8 12.55 -6.28 28.97
CA PHE A 8 11.81 -5.06 29.23
C PHE A 8 10.45 -5.11 28.55
N CYS A 9 9.38 -4.86 29.30
CA CYS A 9 8.01 -4.88 28.80
C CYS A 9 7.26 -3.63 29.23
N ASP A 10 6.42 -3.11 28.33
CA ASP A 10 5.36 -2.18 28.71
C ASP A 10 4.14 -2.97 29.21
N VAL A 11 3.69 -2.59 30.41
CA VAL A 11 2.54 -3.17 31.11
C VAL A 11 1.43 -2.14 31.36
N SER A 12 1.52 -0.95 30.77
CA SER A 12 0.52 0.11 30.92
C SER A 12 -0.83 -0.19 30.23
N ARG A 13 -0.89 -1.25 29.42
CA ARG A 13 -2.09 -1.72 28.70
C ARG A 13 -2.49 -3.13 29.16
N VAL A 14 -3.68 -3.56 28.77
CA VAL A 14 -4.20 -4.91 29.06
C VAL A 14 -3.30 -6.02 28.48
N LYS A 15 -2.70 -5.78 27.30
CA LYS A 15 -1.70 -6.67 26.72
C LYS A 15 -0.31 -6.19 27.07
N VAL A 16 0.52 -7.11 27.57
CA VAL A 16 1.96 -6.88 27.80
C VAL A 16 2.64 -6.75 26.43
N ARG A 17 3.47 -5.72 26.28
CA ARG A 17 4.17 -5.41 25.03
C ARG A 17 5.68 -5.42 25.25
N PRO A 18 6.41 -6.43 24.74
CA PRO A 18 7.86 -6.50 24.88
C PRO A 18 8.54 -5.35 24.14
N TYR A 19 9.61 -4.83 24.74
CA TYR A 19 10.50 -3.88 24.09
C TYR A 19 11.31 -4.56 23.00
N VAL A 20 11.42 -3.93 21.82
CA VAL A 20 12.13 -4.50 20.68
C VAL A 20 13.46 -3.74 20.43
N PRO A 21 14.62 -4.41 20.58
CA PRO A 21 15.92 -3.88 20.18
C PRO A 21 15.97 -3.52 18.70
N GLU A 22 16.79 -2.53 18.33
CA GLU A 22 16.81 -1.96 16.98
C GLU A 22 17.01 -3.00 15.87
N GLU A 23 17.91 -3.95 16.08
CA GLU A 23 18.21 -5.06 15.16
C GLU A 23 17.01 -5.94 14.81
N HIS A 24 15.99 -6.03 15.68
CA HIS A 24 14.84 -6.91 15.50
C HIS A 24 13.57 -6.19 15.02
N ARG A 25 13.54 -4.85 15.04
CA ARG A 25 12.30 -4.09 14.76
C ARG A 25 11.76 -4.36 13.35
N PHE A 26 12.64 -4.47 12.36
CA PHE A 26 12.22 -4.73 10.98
C PHE A 26 11.70 -6.16 10.80
N GLU A 27 12.26 -7.13 11.52
CA GLU A 27 11.77 -8.51 11.50
C GLU A 27 10.38 -8.63 12.12
N VAL A 28 10.15 -7.96 13.26
CA VAL A 28 8.82 -7.81 13.86
C VAL A 28 7.83 -7.17 12.89
N PHE A 29 8.24 -6.12 12.18
CA PHE A 29 7.39 -5.52 11.15
C PHE A 29 7.04 -6.54 10.06
N ARG A 30 8.03 -7.26 9.51
CA ARG A 30 7.80 -8.22 8.42
C ARG A 30 6.89 -9.36 8.83
N SER A 31 7.04 -9.90 10.03
CA SER A 31 6.22 -11.03 10.51
C SER A 31 4.74 -10.68 10.63
N LEU A 32 4.42 -9.43 10.97
CA LEU A 32 3.05 -8.94 11.11
C LEU A 32 2.49 -8.30 9.83
N HIS A 33 3.34 -7.71 8.98
CA HIS A 33 2.92 -7.03 7.75
C HIS A 33 2.78 -7.99 6.56
N ASN A 34 3.77 -8.85 6.31
CA ASN A 34 3.81 -9.67 5.09
C ASN A 34 2.62 -10.62 4.89
N PRO A 35 2.01 -11.23 5.93
CA PRO A 35 0.93 -12.19 5.72
C PRO A 35 -0.31 -11.60 5.01
N SER A 36 -0.59 -10.31 5.19
CA SER A 36 -1.80 -9.70 4.65
C SER A 36 -1.60 -8.31 4.04
N HIS A 37 -0.36 -7.80 4.01
CA HIS A 37 -0.02 -6.47 3.49
C HIS A 37 -0.96 -5.35 3.99
N PRO A 38 -1.21 -5.23 5.31
CA PRO A 38 -2.13 -4.23 5.83
C PRO A 38 -1.63 -2.81 5.50
N GLY A 39 -2.57 -1.91 5.20
CA GLY A 39 -2.27 -0.49 5.03
C GLY A 39 -1.69 0.13 6.31
N ILE A 40 -1.09 1.32 6.18
CA ILE A 40 -0.30 1.98 7.25
C ILE A 40 -1.00 1.96 8.61
N HIS A 41 -2.23 2.47 8.71
CA HIS A 41 -2.95 2.54 10.00
C HIS A 41 -3.28 1.17 10.59
N ALA A 42 -3.58 0.18 9.73
CA ALA A 42 -3.85 -1.17 10.18
C ALA A 42 -2.55 -1.85 10.69
N ALA A 43 -1.44 -1.64 10.00
CA ALA A 43 -0.11 -2.12 10.43
C ALA A 43 0.33 -1.46 11.74
N GLU A 44 0.16 -0.14 11.87
CA GLU A 44 0.45 0.61 13.10
C GLU A 44 -0.32 0.04 14.28
N ARG A 45 -1.64 -0.13 14.14
CA ARG A 45 -2.47 -0.71 15.20
C ARG A 45 -2.02 -2.11 15.58
N LEU A 46 -1.85 -2.99 14.59
CA LEU A 46 -1.46 -4.38 14.79
C LEU A 46 -0.14 -4.51 15.56
N ILE A 47 0.87 -3.72 15.18
CA ILE A 47 2.21 -3.82 15.75
C ILE A 47 2.24 -3.15 17.13
N LEU A 48 1.57 -2.00 17.30
CA LEU A 48 1.47 -1.30 18.59
C LEU A 48 0.71 -2.10 19.65
N ASP A 49 -0.18 -3.00 19.27
CA ASP A 49 -0.90 -3.87 20.20
C ASP A 49 -0.03 -5.03 20.72
N CYS A 50 1.10 -5.32 20.06
CA CYS A 50 1.97 -6.46 20.36
C CYS A 50 3.32 -6.05 20.96
N PHE A 51 3.91 -4.92 20.53
CA PHE A 51 5.30 -4.56 20.83
C PHE A 51 5.46 -3.08 21.17
N ILE A 52 6.63 -2.72 21.72
CA ILE A 52 7.00 -1.31 21.97
C ILE A 52 8.45 -1.00 21.59
N TRP A 53 8.70 0.17 20.99
CA TRP A 53 10.02 0.79 20.83
C TRP A 53 9.87 2.30 20.56
N PRO A 54 10.94 3.12 20.62
CA PRO A 54 10.84 4.55 20.31
C PRO A 54 10.56 4.78 18.83
N SER A 55 9.67 5.73 18.49
CA SER A 55 9.37 6.12 17.10
C SER A 55 8.67 5.06 16.22
N MET A 56 7.97 4.07 16.79
CA MET A 56 7.30 2.99 16.03
C MET A 56 6.47 3.47 14.84
N LEU A 57 5.66 4.50 15.03
CA LEU A 57 4.79 5.03 13.96
C LEU A 57 5.61 5.48 12.74
N LYS A 58 6.74 6.15 12.97
CA LYS A 58 7.63 6.60 11.89
C LYS A 58 8.21 5.41 11.13
N ASP A 59 8.69 4.41 11.86
CA ASP A 59 9.30 3.21 11.28
C ASP A 59 8.28 2.39 10.48
N ILE A 60 7.13 2.08 11.09
CA ILE A 60 6.05 1.29 10.48
C ILE A 60 5.52 2.01 9.23
N THR A 61 5.27 3.32 9.31
CA THR A 61 4.85 4.12 8.16
C THR A 61 5.88 4.05 7.04
N LYS A 62 7.17 4.24 7.35
CA LYS A 62 8.26 4.20 6.37
C LYS A 62 8.32 2.83 5.69
N TRP A 63 8.35 1.74 6.46
CA TRP A 63 8.46 0.39 5.91
C TRP A 63 7.25 -0.03 5.10
N THR A 64 6.04 0.31 5.56
CA THR A 64 4.81 0.05 4.80
C THR A 64 4.83 0.79 3.46
N ARG A 65 5.28 2.05 3.43
CA ARG A 65 5.44 2.83 2.19
C ARG A 65 6.49 2.25 1.25
N CYS A 66 7.52 1.59 1.79
CA CYS A 66 8.58 0.94 1.00
C CYS A 66 8.24 -0.49 0.55
N CYS A 67 7.09 -1.04 0.95
CA CYS A 67 6.71 -2.40 0.57
C CYS A 67 6.27 -2.46 -0.89
N ILE A 68 7.02 -3.19 -1.73
CA ILE A 68 6.78 -3.31 -3.17
C ILE A 68 5.39 -3.88 -3.47
N ALA A 69 4.96 -4.92 -2.75
CA ALA A 69 3.64 -5.52 -2.93
C ALA A 69 2.50 -4.51 -2.62
N CYS A 70 2.67 -3.67 -1.59
CA CYS A 70 1.72 -2.61 -1.28
C CYS A 70 1.73 -1.50 -2.34
N GLN A 71 2.91 -1.11 -2.84
CA GLN A 71 3.05 -0.09 -3.89
C GLN A 71 2.41 -0.52 -5.21
N GLN A 72 2.56 -1.79 -5.57
CA GLN A 72 2.01 -2.34 -6.81
C GLN A 72 0.49 -2.56 -6.73
N SER A 73 -0.02 -2.97 -5.58
CA SER A 73 -1.44 -3.26 -5.40
C SER A 73 -2.29 -1.99 -5.24
N LYS A 74 -1.72 -0.89 -4.76
CA LYS A 74 -2.46 0.35 -4.52
C LYS A 74 -1.87 1.52 -5.31
N VAL A 75 -2.62 1.97 -6.31
CA VAL A 75 -2.35 3.25 -6.98
C VAL A 75 -2.62 4.38 -5.99
N MET A 76 -1.55 4.96 -5.43
CA MET A 76 -1.65 6.08 -4.48
C MET A 76 -1.59 7.45 -5.16
N ARG A 77 -1.05 7.52 -6.38
CA ARG A 77 -0.93 8.75 -7.16
C ARG A 77 -1.20 8.44 -8.62
N HIS A 78 -2.22 9.10 -9.18
CA HIS A 78 -2.41 9.14 -10.61
C HIS A 78 -1.49 10.22 -11.19
N ILE A 79 -0.67 9.86 -12.17
CA ILE A 79 0.01 10.85 -13.00
C ILE A 79 -1.02 11.31 -14.02
N VAL A 80 -1.60 12.49 -13.80
CA VAL A 80 -2.49 13.12 -14.77
C VAL A 80 -1.61 13.96 -15.69
N SER A 81 -1.45 13.51 -16.92
CA SER A 81 -0.81 14.33 -17.95
C SER A 81 -1.67 15.57 -18.22
N PRO A 82 -1.07 16.75 -18.43
CA PRO A 82 -1.84 17.92 -18.84
C PRO A 82 -2.56 17.63 -20.16
N ILE A 83 -3.81 18.06 -20.26
CA ILE A 83 -4.58 17.93 -21.50
C ILE A 83 -3.89 18.78 -22.56
N GLN A 84 -3.43 18.15 -23.63
CA GLN A 84 -2.88 18.86 -24.78
C GLN A 84 -3.99 19.09 -25.80
N PRO A 85 -4.18 20.33 -26.29
CA PRO A 85 -5.12 20.59 -27.36
C PRO A 85 -4.61 19.99 -28.67
N PHE A 86 -5.50 19.35 -29.43
CA PHE A 86 -5.20 18.98 -30.81
C PHE A 86 -5.18 20.24 -31.68
N ALA A 87 -4.26 20.29 -32.65
CA ALA A 87 -4.28 21.35 -33.65
C ALA A 87 -5.58 21.26 -34.47
N PRO A 88 -6.23 22.39 -34.79
CA PRO A 88 -7.42 22.37 -35.63
C PRO A 88 -7.08 21.81 -37.02
N ALA A 89 -7.96 20.96 -37.55
CA ALA A 89 -7.83 20.45 -38.91
C ALA A 89 -8.01 21.59 -39.91
N ILE A 90 -7.04 21.76 -40.82
CA ILE A 90 -7.05 22.82 -41.85
C ILE A 90 -7.71 22.31 -43.14
N GLU A 91 -7.74 20.99 -43.33
CA GLU A 91 -8.27 20.32 -44.51
C GLU A 91 -9.18 19.15 -44.14
N ARG A 92 -9.97 18.66 -45.10
CA ARG A 92 -10.78 17.46 -44.92
C ARG A 92 -9.87 16.26 -44.69
N PHE A 93 -10.34 15.29 -43.90
CA PHE A 93 -9.62 14.05 -43.57
C PHE A 93 -8.35 14.25 -42.73
N GLN A 94 -8.38 15.21 -41.80
CA GLN A 94 -7.31 15.49 -40.84
C GLN A 94 -7.86 15.73 -39.43
N PRO A 95 -7.05 15.43 -38.40
CA PRO A 95 -6.91 14.07 -37.85
C PRO A 95 -8.26 13.45 -37.43
N VAL A 96 -8.47 12.17 -37.75
CA VAL A 96 -9.71 11.44 -37.42
C VAL A 96 -9.48 10.54 -36.20
N HIS A 97 -10.25 10.77 -35.14
CA HIS A 97 -10.29 9.90 -33.97
C HIS A 97 -11.44 8.90 -34.14
N VAL A 98 -11.10 7.62 -34.18
CA VAL A 98 -12.06 6.52 -34.25
C VAL A 98 -11.97 5.74 -32.95
N ASP A 99 -13.11 5.49 -32.31
CA ASP A 99 -13.19 4.69 -31.09
C ASP A 99 -14.28 3.63 -31.23
N LEU A 100 -14.14 2.54 -30.48
CA LEU A 100 -15.13 1.47 -30.43
C LEU A 100 -16.09 1.73 -29.28
N VAL A 101 -17.38 1.67 -29.59
CA VAL A 101 -18.45 1.75 -28.59
C VAL A 101 -19.01 0.36 -28.33
N GLY A 102 -19.30 0.04 -27.07
CA GLY A 102 -19.89 -1.25 -26.69
C GLY A 102 -19.80 -1.55 -25.18
N PRO A 103 -20.34 -2.71 -24.75
CA PRO A 103 -21.05 -3.72 -25.55
C PRO A 103 -22.51 -3.36 -25.82
N PHE A 104 -23.01 -3.65 -27.01
CA PHE A 104 -24.41 -3.44 -27.40
C PHE A 104 -25.26 -4.71 -27.25
N PRO A 105 -26.60 -4.60 -27.16
CA PRO A 105 -27.50 -5.74 -27.30
C PRO A 105 -27.28 -6.46 -28.65
N PRO A 106 -27.52 -7.78 -28.72
CA PRO A 106 -27.47 -8.50 -29.98
C PRO A 106 -28.42 -7.89 -31.00
N SER A 107 -27.94 -7.68 -32.22
CA SER A 107 -28.73 -7.22 -33.36
C SER A 107 -28.22 -7.90 -34.62
N ASP A 108 -29.03 -7.93 -35.68
CA ASP A 108 -28.73 -8.67 -36.91
C ASP A 108 -27.39 -8.31 -37.58
N PHE A 109 -26.81 -7.15 -37.24
CA PHE A 109 -25.59 -6.61 -37.86
C PHE A 109 -24.41 -6.40 -36.90
N PHE A 110 -24.54 -6.73 -35.61
CA PHE A 110 -23.44 -6.65 -34.65
C PHE A 110 -23.32 -7.97 -33.88
N ILE A 111 -22.28 -8.74 -34.20
CA ILE A 111 -21.98 -10.05 -33.61
C ILE A 111 -21.14 -9.84 -32.35
N ARG A 112 -21.40 -10.66 -31.31
CA ARG A 112 -20.60 -10.74 -30.08
C ARG A 112 -19.15 -11.14 -30.35
#